data_AF-A0A652JZA8-F1
#
_entry.id   AF-A0A652JZA8-F1
#
_cell.length_a   1.000
_cell.length_b   1.000
_cell.length_c   1.000
_cell.angle_alpha   90.00
_cell.angle_beta   90.00
_cell.angle_gamma   90.00
#
_symmetry.space_group_name_H-M   'P 1'
#
loop_
_entity.id
_entity.type
_entity.pdbx_description
1 polymer ?
#
loop_
_entity_poly.entity_id
_entity_poly.type
_entity_poly.pdbx_seq_one_letter_code
_entity_poly.pdbx_strand_id
1 'polypeptide(L)'
;MATTGYSTEFHSLRHAWFKDAASHLSDLLAHLSPDVHRSLPYDLGPRDLVAATFLTRVAHADVARREIAFVAGDLVRLAGTRTTQEPERVGEIEELWLALREPTLPILRSWWLEPVSEGFLAYWARTRAEEVGWPRVHQELRERWSLDNDGIWRRGLMPTDGPGDDDWCGYFAFLEANTHDQEVDLARMLLARMDGLAEEIDAFAAECAAELADAPHLRTIHGERTLATSLTTVIEGNLKAAGGGGFPPELQAAAESMRDTGRAYLRWLEDEFIAGLTPLELAHLDLGSAEDARCEAYMRTFSEIWCTPGVTALPTPVFTEEDYAPLRPAERPRAIVPEWMGRVGEVLSKAGQLGWTCTVGSQPWWLYVAEAGLESAAVLRFKHDGQVRIGHRTLDDPNDMLVGFPAHDPDAQSLHMRFRYDEDDARQMCELLILSRAGRAQLGFLVCDATETFRMLRMVSVPLPPALRLAMRDKALRQLDAMTGGDLRKLAELLAPEPGITPPTEEPVEEGLFDDGLFPREDTLF
;
A
#
# COMPACT_ATOMS: atom_id res chain seq x y z
N MET A 1 2.72 -19.38 38.99
CA MET A 1 3.84 -18.46 38.68
C MET A 1 4.33 -18.72 37.26
N ALA A 2 3.74 -18.05 36.27
CA ALA A 2 4.25 -17.85 34.90
C ALA A 2 3.18 -17.11 34.07
N THR A 3 2.94 -15.83 34.34
CA THR A 3 1.94 -15.01 33.62
C THR A 3 2.50 -13.69 33.08
N THR A 4 3.77 -13.38 33.35
CA THR A 4 4.49 -12.22 32.80
C THR A 4 5.20 -12.51 31.46
N GLY A 5 5.14 -13.76 30.97
CA GLY A 5 5.87 -14.21 29.78
C GLY A 5 5.31 -13.70 28.45
N TYR A 6 3.99 -13.76 28.28
CA TYR A 6 3.33 -13.50 26.98
C TYR A 6 3.36 -12.03 26.55
N SER A 7 3.24 -11.09 27.49
CA SER A 7 3.38 -9.66 27.21
C SER A 7 4.82 -9.32 26.77
N THR A 8 5.80 -9.78 27.54
CA THR A 8 7.24 -9.61 27.23
C THR A 8 7.62 -10.23 25.87
N GLU A 9 7.04 -11.37 25.52
CA GLU A 9 7.28 -12.05 24.25
C GLU A 9 6.74 -11.25 23.06
N PHE A 10 5.50 -10.76 23.11
CA PHE A 10 4.93 -9.92 22.06
C PHE A 10 5.78 -8.68 21.78
N HIS A 11 6.15 -7.95 22.85
CA HIS A 11 7.01 -6.76 22.73
C HIS A 11 8.36 -7.08 22.09
N SER A 12 8.97 -8.19 22.50
CA SER A 12 10.25 -8.63 21.96
C SER A 12 10.14 -9.01 20.47
N LEU A 13 9.08 -9.72 20.07
CA LEU A 13 8.81 -10.09 18.69
C LEU A 13 8.53 -8.87 17.81
N ARG A 14 7.71 -7.93 18.29
CA ARG A 14 7.40 -6.68 17.58
C ARG A 14 8.66 -5.84 17.38
N HIS A 15 9.45 -5.65 18.43
CA HIS A 15 10.69 -4.90 18.36
C HIS A 15 11.70 -5.54 17.41
N ALA A 16 11.87 -6.87 17.48
CA ALA A 16 12.76 -7.61 16.58
C ALA A 16 12.33 -7.45 15.13
N TRP A 17 11.03 -7.57 14.84
CA TRP A 17 10.51 -7.43 13.49
C TRP A 17 10.79 -6.04 12.87
N PHE A 18 10.46 -4.96 13.58
CA PHE A 18 10.76 -3.62 13.10
C PHE A 18 12.26 -3.37 12.97
N LYS A 19 13.07 -3.90 13.90
CA LYS A 19 14.52 -3.76 13.86
C LYS A 19 15.13 -4.45 12.65
N ASP A 20 14.71 -5.67 12.35
CA ASP A 20 15.21 -6.45 11.22
C ASP A 20 14.81 -5.78 9.89
N ALA A 21 13.55 -5.34 9.78
CA ALA A 21 13.07 -4.60 8.62
C ALA A 21 13.79 -3.24 8.45
N ALA A 22 14.03 -2.52 9.55
CA ALA A 22 14.79 -1.27 9.54
C ALA A 22 16.25 -1.49 9.10
N SER A 23 16.89 -2.57 9.56
CA SER A 23 18.25 -2.92 9.17
C SER A 23 18.33 -3.18 7.66
N HIS A 24 17.42 -4.00 7.12
CA HIS A 24 17.39 -4.30 5.68
C HIS A 24 17.18 -3.04 4.82
N LEU A 25 16.30 -2.13 5.25
CA LEU A 25 16.05 -0.87 4.55
C LEU A 25 17.22 0.12 4.70
N SER A 26 17.89 0.15 5.86
CA SER A 26 19.10 0.95 6.08
C SER A 26 20.24 0.48 5.20
N ASP A 27 20.47 -0.84 5.12
CA ASP A 27 21.47 -1.46 4.24
C ASP A 27 21.17 -1.19 2.77
N LEU A 28 19.88 -1.25 2.37
CA LEU A 28 19.46 -0.88 1.03
C LEU A 28 19.76 0.60 0.74
N LEU A 29 19.42 1.54 1.63
CA LEU A 29 19.75 2.95 1.43
C LEU A 29 21.26 3.16 1.34
N ALA A 30 22.05 2.50 2.19
CA ALA A 30 23.51 2.56 2.16
C ALA A 30 24.09 2.03 0.84
N HIS A 31 23.44 1.04 0.22
CA HIS A 31 23.82 0.51 -1.08
C HIS A 31 23.41 1.44 -2.24
N LEU A 32 22.16 1.92 -2.26
CA LEU A 32 21.62 2.73 -3.35
C LEU A 32 22.17 4.17 -3.35
N SER A 33 22.34 4.77 -2.17
CA SER A 33 22.83 6.14 -2.02
C SER A 33 23.67 6.31 -0.75
N PRO A 34 24.97 5.94 -0.79
CA PRO A 34 25.87 6.03 0.36
C PRO A 34 26.00 7.45 0.93
N ASP A 35 25.92 8.48 0.08
CA ASP A 35 26.04 9.88 0.50
C ASP A 35 24.82 10.36 1.28
N VAL A 36 23.62 9.98 0.81
CA VAL A 36 22.38 10.25 1.54
C VAL A 36 22.41 9.53 2.88
N HIS A 37 22.76 8.24 2.92
CA HIS A 37 22.88 7.46 4.17
C HIS A 37 23.87 8.08 5.18
N ARG A 38 25.03 8.55 4.68
CA ARG A 38 26.04 9.21 5.52
C ARG A 38 25.58 10.55 6.09
N SER A 39 24.72 11.25 5.36
CA SER A 39 24.20 12.56 5.76
C SER A 39 23.04 12.53 6.75
N LEU A 40 22.47 11.35 7.02
CA LEU A 40 21.39 11.20 7.99
C LEU A 40 21.86 11.58 9.41
N PRO A 41 21.01 12.25 10.20
CA PRO A 41 21.37 12.74 11.51
C PRO A 41 21.54 11.61 12.54
N TYR A 42 22.42 11.83 13.51
CA TYR A 42 22.62 10.94 14.66
C TYR A 42 21.76 11.32 15.88
N ASP A 43 21.07 12.46 15.83
CA ASP A 43 20.35 13.02 16.98
C ASP A 43 18.86 12.63 17.03
N LEU A 44 18.37 11.86 16.05
CA LEU A 44 16.97 11.43 15.93
C LEU A 44 16.70 9.99 16.40
N GLY A 45 17.60 9.39 17.18
CA GLY A 45 17.45 8.01 17.68
C GLY A 45 18.22 6.98 16.85
N PRO A 46 17.81 5.70 16.85
CA PRO A 46 18.52 4.62 16.16
C PRO A 46 18.69 4.89 14.66
N ARG A 47 19.94 4.86 14.18
CA ARG A 47 20.28 5.25 12.81
C ARG A 47 19.56 4.44 11.74
N ASP A 48 19.46 3.13 11.93
CA ASP A 48 18.80 2.25 10.96
C ASP A 48 17.31 2.55 10.84
N LEU A 49 16.66 2.91 11.96
CA LEU A 49 15.27 3.30 11.97
C LEU A 49 15.05 4.65 11.26
N VAL A 50 15.93 5.63 11.49
CA VAL A 50 15.90 6.91 10.76
C VAL A 50 16.12 6.70 9.26
N ALA A 51 17.07 5.84 8.88
CA ALA A 51 17.37 5.50 7.50
C ALA A 51 16.18 4.80 6.80
N ALA A 52 15.60 3.80 7.45
CA ALA A 52 14.40 3.11 6.97
C ALA A 52 13.21 4.05 6.81
N THR A 53 12.96 4.90 7.82
CA THR A 53 11.88 5.91 7.78
C THR A 53 12.09 6.90 6.64
N PHE A 54 13.32 7.36 6.43
CA PHE A 54 13.65 8.24 5.32
C PHE A 54 13.45 7.57 3.96
N LEU A 55 14.03 6.38 3.74
CA LEU A 55 13.96 5.66 2.47
C LEU A 55 12.51 5.39 2.06
N THR A 56 11.70 4.89 2.99
CA THR A 56 10.28 4.56 2.75
C THR A 56 9.46 5.79 2.44
N ARG A 57 9.72 6.93 3.10
CA ARG A 57 9.09 8.22 2.78
C ARG A 57 9.50 8.74 1.40
N VAL A 58 10.77 8.60 1.01
CA VAL A 58 11.25 8.99 -0.32
C VAL A 58 10.62 8.11 -1.40
N ALA A 59 10.53 6.79 -1.18
CA ALA A 59 9.86 5.87 -2.10
C ALA A 59 8.35 6.17 -2.21
N HIS A 60 7.67 6.42 -1.09
CA HIS A 60 6.26 6.84 -1.12
C HIS A 60 6.08 8.19 -1.83
N ALA A 61 7.01 9.14 -1.67
CA ALA A 61 6.96 10.43 -2.36
C ALA A 61 7.09 10.30 -3.89
N ASP A 62 7.84 9.32 -4.41
CA ASP A 62 7.90 9.00 -5.84
C ASP A 62 6.54 8.53 -6.35
N VAL A 63 5.88 7.61 -5.64
CA VAL A 63 4.53 7.14 -6.02
C VAL A 63 3.48 8.25 -5.88
N ALA A 64 3.64 9.14 -4.91
CA ALA A 64 2.80 10.33 -4.76
C ALA A 64 3.09 11.44 -5.78
N ARG A 65 4.19 11.34 -6.56
CA ARG A 65 4.71 12.41 -7.43
C ARG A 65 4.80 13.76 -6.72
N ARG A 66 5.34 13.76 -5.49
CA ARG A 66 5.71 15.03 -4.83
C ARG A 66 6.83 15.68 -5.62
N GLU A 67 6.84 17.01 -5.71
CA GLU A 67 7.92 17.71 -6.41
C GLU A 67 9.26 17.40 -5.75
N ILE A 68 10.27 17.05 -6.56
CA ILE A 68 11.56 16.58 -6.07
C ILE A 68 12.27 17.61 -5.19
N ALA A 69 12.06 18.91 -5.48
CA ALA A 69 12.62 20.00 -4.67
C ALA A 69 12.06 19.98 -3.23
N PHE A 70 10.79 19.63 -3.03
CA PHE A 70 10.24 19.49 -1.68
C PHE A 70 10.84 18.29 -0.93
N VAL A 71 11.09 17.18 -1.64
CA VAL A 71 11.69 15.96 -1.07
C VAL A 71 13.18 16.18 -0.74
N ALA A 72 13.91 16.87 -1.61
CA ALA A 72 15.28 17.31 -1.33
C ALA A 72 15.32 18.28 -0.13
N GLY A 73 14.32 19.16 -0.02
CA GLY A 73 14.12 19.99 1.16
C GLY A 73 13.84 19.20 2.44
N ASP A 74 13.14 18.06 2.36
CA ASP A 74 12.94 17.14 3.50
C ASP A 74 14.29 16.59 3.99
N LEU A 75 15.19 16.20 3.07
CA LEU A 75 16.54 15.73 3.41
C LEU A 75 17.41 16.83 4.09
N VAL A 76 17.35 18.07 3.60
CA VAL A 76 18.04 19.22 4.22
C VAL A 76 17.49 19.48 5.64
N ARG A 77 16.16 19.45 5.82
CA ARG A 77 15.53 19.61 7.13
C ARG A 77 15.90 18.49 8.11
N LEU A 78 16.06 17.25 7.62
CA LEU A 78 16.57 16.13 8.42
C LEU A 78 18.04 16.32 8.83
N ALA A 79 18.88 16.95 8.01
CA ALA A 79 20.26 17.26 8.39
C ALA A 79 20.35 18.35 9.48
N GLY A 80 19.34 19.22 9.60
CA GLY A 80 19.22 20.24 10.68
C GLY A 80 19.69 21.60 10.28
N THR A 81 19.98 21.75 9.00
CA THR A 81 20.46 22.95 8.36
C THR A 81 19.26 23.77 7.93
N ARG A 82 18.87 24.74 8.78
CA ARG A 82 17.74 25.66 8.51
C ARG A 82 18.10 26.84 7.59
N THR A 83 19.28 26.84 7.00
CA THR A 83 19.77 28.00 6.23
C THR A 83 19.30 27.92 4.79
N THR A 84 18.74 29.03 4.30
CA THR A 84 18.22 29.29 2.94
C THR A 84 19.28 29.25 1.82
N GLN A 85 20.46 28.68 2.05
CA GLN A 85 21.61 28.72 1.13
C GLN A 85 22.26 27.36 0.85
N GLU A 86 21.75 26.25 1.39
CA GLU A 86 22.30 24.95 1.01
C GLU A 86 21.91 24.59 -0.42
N PRO A 87 22.82 23.95 -1.19
CA PRO A 87 22.47 23.49 -2.52
C PRO A 87 21.30 22.52 -2.40
N GLU A 88 20.28 22.74 -3.23
CA GLU A 88 19.17 21.82 -3.38
C GLU A 88 19.76 20.42 -3.66
N ARG A 89 19.62 19.47 -2.72
CA ARG A 89 20.12 18.08 -2.84
C ARG A 89 19.29 17.26 -3.82
N VAL A 90 18.76 17.91 -4.85
CA VAL A 90 17.86 17.37 -5.86
C VAL A 90 18.54 16.24 -6.63
N GLY A 91 19.81 16.41 -7.01
CA GLY A 91 20.56 15.36 -7.73
C GLY A 91 20.69 14.06 -6.91
N GLU A 92 20.89 14.15 -5.60
CA GLU A 92 20.97 12.96 -4.75
C GLU A 92 19.62 12.23 -4.62
N ILE A 93 18.53 12.99 -4.54
CA ILE A 93 17.17 12.42 -4.52
C ILE A 93 16.82 11.82 -5.88
N GLU A 94 17.23 12.46 -6.98
CA GLU A 94 17.03 11.96 -8.33
C GLU A 94 17.73 10.61 -8.52
N GLU A 95 19.02 10.54 -8.18
CA GLU A 95 19.80 9.29 -8.23
C GLU A 95 19.15 8.20 -7.38
N LEU A 96 18.71 8.53 -6.16
CA LEU A 96 18.02 7.59 -5.29
C LEU A 96 16.68 7.13 -5.87
N TRP A 97 15.88 8.00 -6.48
CA TRP A 97 14.63 7.63 -7.14
C TRP A 97 14.85 6.78 -8.38
N LEU A 98 15.87 7.06 -9.19
CA LEU A 98 16.28 6.19 -10.29
C LEU A 98 16.67 4.81 -9.77
N ALA A 99 17.47 4.76 -8.70
CA ALA A 99 17.90 3.50 -8.09
C ALA A 99 16.74 2.73 -7.45
N LEU A 100 15.75 3.42 -6.87
CA LEU A 100 14.52 2.82 -6.32
C LEU A 100 13.56 2.29 -7.39
N ARG A 101 13.76 2.62 -8.66
CA ARG A 101 12.97 2.08 -9.77
C ARG A 101 13.48 0.73 -10.24
N GLU A 102 14.73 0.39 -9.92
CA GLU A 102 15.19 -0.98 -10.04
C GLU A 102 14.37 -1.89 -9.11
N PRO A 103 14.18 -3.16 -9.48
CA PRO A 103 13.35 -4.11 -8.75
C PRO A 103 13.64 -4.08 -7.24
N THR A 104 12.61 -3.58 -6.54
CA THR A 104 12.64 -3.20 -5.15
C THR A 104 12.40 -4.41 -4.25
N LEU A 105 12.86 -4.30 -3.00
CA LEU A 105 12.47 -5.23 -1.94
C LEU A 105 10.93 -5.34 -1.89
N PRO A 106 10.36 -6.53 -1.59
CA PRO A 106 8.91 -6.71 -1.52
C PRO A 106 8.18 -5.67 -0.67
N ILE A 107 8.79 -5.25 0.45
CA ILE A 107 8.26 -4.22 1.36
C ILE A 107 8.19 -2.81 0.73
N LEU A 108 8.90 -2.55 -0.37
CA LEU A 108 8.89 -1.27 -1.10
C LEU A 108 8.03 -1.32 -2.37
N ARG A 109 7.24 -2.38 -2.56
CA ARG A 109 6.26 -2.44 -3.65
C ARG A 109 5.20 -1.35 -3.49
N SER A 110 4.69 -0.84 -4.60
CA SER A 110 3.82 0.35 -4.63
C SER A 110 2.61 0.28 -3.69
N TRP A 111 2.04 -0.91 -3.51
CA TRP A 111 0.88 -1.15 -2.66
C TRP A 111 1.18 -1.26 -1.16
N TRP A 112 2.46 -1.34 -0.79
CA TRP A 112 2.94 -1.31 0.59
C TRP A 112 3.53 0.04 1.02
N LEU A 113 3.89 0.91 0.07
CA LEU A 113 4.66 2.12 0.37
C LEU A 113 4.00 3.11 1.32
N GLU A 114 2.68 3.31 1.22
CA GLU A 114 1.97 4.17 2.17
C GLU A 114 1.94 3.55 3.58
N PRO A 115 1.43 2.31 3.79
CA PRO A 115 1.49 1.63 5.10
C PRO A 115 2.90 1.57 5.69
N VAL A 116 3.91 1.24 4.88
CA VAL A 116 5.30 1.11 5.31
C VAL A 116 5.87 2.47 5.71
N SER A 117 5.68 3.49 4.88
CA SER A 117 6.16 4.84 5.17
C SER A 117 5.55 5.41 6.45
N GLU A 118 4.24 5.23 6.64
CA GLU A 118 3.53 5.72 7.83
C GLU A 118 3.81 4.84 9.05
N GLY A 119 3.97 3.53 8.87
CA GLY A 119 4.29 2.58 9.92
C GLY A 119 5.67 2.80 10.53
N PHE A 120 6.71 2.98 9.70
CA PHE A 120 8.06 3.30 10.20
C PHE A 120 8.12 4.67 10.87
N LEU A 121 7.39 5.67 10.35
CA LEU A 121 7.30 6.98 11.00
C LEU A 121 6.61 6.90 12.37
N ALA A 122 5.53 6.13 12.48
CA ALA A 122 4.84 5.90 13.74
C ALA A 122 5.71 5.14 14.75
N TYR A 123 6.38 4.07 14.30
CA TYR A 123 7.31 3.32 15.13
C TYR A 123 8.50 4.19 15.60
N TRP A 124 9.10 4.97 14.69
CA TRP A 124 10.12 5.97 15.03
C TRP A 124 9.62 6.96 16.09
N ALA A 125 8.43 7.53 15.91
CA ALA A 125 7.87 8.50 16.83
C ALA A 125 7.67 7.92 18.24
N ARG A 126 7.20 6.66 18.34
CA ARG A 126 7.03 5.96 19.62
C ARG A 126 8.36 5.66 20.30
N THR A 127 9.29 5.01 19.59
CA THR A 127 10.64 4.74 20.10
C THR A 127 11.32 6.04 20.55
N ARG A 128 11.17 7.11 19.78
CA ARG A 128 11.74 8.42 20.11
C ARG A 128 11.05 9.05 21.32
N ALA A 129 9.74 8.86 21.50
CA ALA A 129 8.99 9.40 22.64
C ALA A 129 9.44 8.76 23.97
N GLU A 130 9.86 7.50 23.97
CA GLU A 130 10.45 6.86 25.16
C GLU A 130 11.76 7.52 25.60
N GLU A 131 12.57 8.00 24.64
CA GLU A 131 13.86 8.64 24.91
C GLU A 131 13.73 10.12 25.34
N VAL A 132 12.85 10.87 24.67
CA VAL A 132 12.82 12.35 24.80
C VAL A 132 11.44 12.94 25.11
N GLY A 133 10.40 12.10 25.21
CA GLY A 133 9.02 12.50 25.44
C GLY A 133 8.29 13.02 24.19
N TRP A 134 6.97 12.79 24.14
CA TRP A 134 6.09 13.25 23.05
C TRP A 134 6.21 14.74 22.68
N PRO A 135 6.33 15.70 23.63
CA PRO A 135 6.47 17.11 23.27
C PRO A 135 7.68 17.39 22.38
N ARG A 136 8.80 16.69 22.61
CA ARG A 136 9.99 16.81 21.79
C ARG A 136 9.81 16.12 20.44
N VAL A 137 9.18 14.94 20.42
CA VAL A 137 8.84 14.23 19.17
C VAL A 137 7.95 15.08 18.26
N HIS A 138 6.92 15.75 18.79
CA HIS A 138 6.05 16.65 18.01
C HIS A 138 6.80 17.85 17.45
N GLN A 139 7.81 18.34 18.14
CA GLN A 139 8.71 19.35 17.59
C GLN A 139 9.53 18.74 16.43
N GLU A 140 10.15 17.57 16.63
CA GLU A 140 10.95 16.89 15.61
C GLU A 140 10.13 16.49 14.37
N LEU A 141 8.87 16.05 14.53
CA LEU A 141 7.95 15.75 13.43
C LEU A 141 7.67 16.98 12.54
N ARG A 142 7.50 18.15 13.15
CA ARG A 142 7.27 19.41 12.41
C ARG A 142 8.54 19.93 11.75
N GLU A 143 9.63 19.93 12.50
CA GLU A 143 10.86 20.61 12.10
C GLU A 143 11.76 19.76 11.19
N ARG A 144 11.73 18.43 11.37
CA ARG A 144 12.64 17.47 10.73
C ARG A 144 11.91 16.62 9.69
N TRP A 145 10.68 16.20 9.98
CA TRP A 145 9.89 15.32 9.10
C TRP A 145 8.81 16.02 8.26
N SER A 146 8.71 17.35 8.40
CA SER A 146 7.81 18.22 7.63
C SER A 146 6.33 17.87 7.75
N LEU A 147 5.88 17.37 8.91
CA LEU A 147 4.46 17.18 9.19
C LEU A 147 3.86 18.43 9.80
N ASP A 148 2.69 18.84 9.33
CA ASP A 148 1.89 19.87 10.00
C ASP A 148 1.09 19.28 11.17
N ASN A 149 0.46 20.14 11.97
CA ASN A 149 -0.33 19.69 13.13
C ASN A 149 -1.48 18.77 12.73
N ASP A 150 -2.15 19.08 11.61
CA ASP A 150 -3.23 18.25 11.08
C ASP A 150 -2.71 16.88 10.65
N GLY A 151 -1.54 16.84 10.01
CA GLY A 151 -0.86 15.61 9.61
C GLY A 151 -0.44 14.75 10.80
N ILE A 152 0.00 15.33 11.91
CA ILE A 152 0.30 14.63 13.16
C ILE A 152 -0.99 14.05 13.77
N TRP A 153 -2.05 14.86 13.84
CA TRP A 153 -3.32 14.47 14.45
C TRP A 153 -4.02 13.33 13.68
N ARG A 154 -4.13 13.46 12.35
CA ARG A 154 -4.75 12.43 11.49
C ARG A 154 -4.03 11.08 11.56
N ARG A 155 -2.74 11.08 11.90
CA ARG A 155 -1.90 9.87 12.01
C ARG A 155 -1.93 9.24 13.40
N GLY A 156 -2.70 9.80 14.35
CA GLY A 156 -2.72 9.30 15.72
C GLY A 156 -1.36 9.43 16.43
N LEU A 157 -0.46 10.30 15.94
CA LEU A 157 0.86 10.54 16.54
C LEU A 157 0.77 11.52 17.72
N MET A 158 -0.32 11.45 18.47
CA MET A 158 -0.58 12.25 19.66
C MET A 158 -0.57 11.32 20.88
N PRO A 159 -0.17 11.82 22.07
CA PRO A 159 -0.33 11.03 23.28
C PRO A 159 -1.81 10.69 23.45
N THR A 160 -2.14 9.41 23.37
CA THR A 160 -3.40 8.92 23.91
C THR A 160 -3.27 8.94 25.43
N ASP A 161 -4.17 9.63 26.11
CA ASP A 161 -4.47 9.35 27.52
C ASP A 161 -5.18 7.99 27.54
N GLY A 162 -4.44 6.91 27.32
CA GLY A 162 -4.96 5.57 27.10
C GLY A 162 -3.83 4.54 27.19
N PRO A 163 -4.19 3.25 27.27
CA PRO A 163 -3.22 2.18 27.40
C PRO A 163 -2.14 2.29 26.31
N GLY A 164 -0.87 2.27 26.74
CA GLY A 164 0.29 2.33 25.86
C GLY A 164 0.53 0.98 25.19
N ASP A 165 1.62 0.88 24.43
CA ASP A 165 2.04 -0.41 23.86
C ASP A 165 2.15 -1.48 24.97
N ASP A 166 2.59 -1.12 26.18
CA ASP A 166 2.74 -1.96 27.38
C ASP A 166 1.48 -2.74 27.85
N ASP A 167 0.31 -2.48 27.26
CA ASP A 167 -0.96 -3.05 27.70
C ASP A 167 -1.39 -4.31 26.92
N TRP A 168 -0.53 -4.84 26.02
CA TRP A 168 -0.81 -6.13 25.40
C TRP A 168 -0.99 -7.24 26.44
N CYS A 169 -2.14 -7.91 26.37
CA CYS A 169 -2.42 -9.12 27.14
C CYS A 169 -3.16 -10.16 26.29
N GLY A 170 -2.76 -11.42 26.44
CA GLY A 170 -3.47 -12.55 25.83
C GLY A 170 -4.79 -12.83 26.54
N TYR A 171 -5.67 -13.60 25.90
CA TYR A 171 -7.04 -13.84 26.38
C TYR A 171 -7.08 -14.43 27.80
N PHE A 172 -6.22 -15.42 28.09
CA PHE A 172 -6.17 -16.02 29.42
C PHE A 172 -5.67 -15.05 30.50
N ALA A 173 -4.71 -14.19 30.18
CA ALA A 173 -4.23 -13.18 31.12
C ALA A 173 -5.32 -12.12 31.39
N PHE A 174 -6.08 -11.74 30.34
CA PHE A 174 -7.23 -10.86 30.48
C PHE A 174 -8.35 -11.50 31.31
N LEU A 175 -8.61 -12.79 31.12
CA LEU A 175 -9.58 -13.55 31.92
C LEU A 175 -9.15 -13.58 33.40
N GLU A 176 -7.90 -13.97 33.69
CA GLU A 176 -7.33 -13.97 35.05
C GLU A 176 -7.42 -12.59 35.73
N ALA A 177 -7.24 -11.50 34.98
CA ALA A 177 -7.32 -10.14 35.53
C ALA A 177 -8.75 -9.65 35.79
N ASN A 178 -9.76 -10.23 35.13
CA ASN A 178 -11.14 -9.72 35.13
C ASN A 178 -12.18 -10.70 35.69
N THR A 179 -11.80 -11.93 36.03
CA THR A 179 -12.68 -12.94 36.64
C THR A 179 -12.07 -13.52 37.91
N HIS A 180 -12.77 -14.48 38.53
CA HIS A 180 -12.17 -15.29 39.60
C HIS A 180 -11.40 -16.47 38.97
N ASP A 181 -10.49 -17.10 39.71
CA ASP A 181 -9.61 -18.18 39.19
C ASP A 181 -10.40 -19.38 38.60
N GLN A 182 -11.66 -19.57 39.03
CA GLN A 182 -12.50 -20.70 38.63
C GLN A 182 -12.88 -20.67 37.14
N GLU A 183 -13.14 -19.48 36.60
CA GLU A 183 -13.47 -19.26 35.19
C GLU A 183 -12.29 -19.60 34.26
N VAL A 184 -11.07 -19.32 34.71
CA VAL A 184 -9.84 -19.62 33.97
C VAL A 184 -9.61 -21.12 33.88
N ASP A 185 -9.79 -21.83 34.99
CA ASP A 185 -9.70 -23.29 35.03
C ASP A 185 -10.79 -23.95 34.19
N LEU A 186 -12.00 -23.37 34.16
CA LEU A 186 -13.09 -23.82 33.29
C LEU A 186 -12.76 -23.61 31.81
N ALA A 187 -12.20 -22.46 31.40
CA ALA A 187 -11.75 -22.23 30.03
C ALA A 187 -10.67 -23.25 29.61
N ARG A 188 -9.66 -23.46 30.46
CA ARG A 188 -8.60 -24.45 30.21
C ARG A 188 -9.16 -25.86 30.09
N MET A 189 -10.13 -26.21 30.94
CA MET A 189 -10.79 -27.51 30.91
C MET A 189 -11.61 -27.71 29.64
N LEU A 190 -12.33 -26.69 29.17
CA LEU A 190 -13.07 -26.75 27.90
C LEU A 190 -12.13 -27.00 26.72
N LEU A 191 -11.03 -26.25 26.61
CA LEU A 191 -10.01 -26.48 25.57
C LEU A 191 -9.46 -27.91 25.60
N ALA A 192 -9.15 -28.42 26.79
CA ALA A 192 -8.50 -29.72 26.94
C ALA A 192 -9.45 -30.92 26.79
N ARG A 193 -10.76 -30.74 27.03
CA ARG A 193 -11.73 -31.86 27.09
C ARG A 193 -12.75 -31.88 25.97
N MET A 194 -12.94 -30.78 25.25
CA MET A 194 -13.77 -30.81 24.06
C MET A 194 -12.94 -31.39 22.92
N ASP A 195 -13.26 -32.64 22.56
CA ASP A 195 -12.59 -33.36 21.48
C ASP A 195 -12.52 -32.48 20.22
N GLY A 196 -11.29 -32.23 19.75
CA GLY A 196 -11.02 -31.47 18.54
C GLY A 196 -11.05 -29.95 18.68
N LEU A 197 -11.55 -29.34 19.78
CA LEU A 197 -11.68 -27.88 19.87
C LEU A 197 -10.34 -27.15 19.80
N ALA A 198 -9.33 -27.64 20.52
CA ALA A 198 -7.99 -27.07 20.46
C ALA A 198 -7.37 -27.24 19.06
N GLU A 199 -7.55 -28.40 18.45
CA GLU A 199 -7.06 -28.70 17.10
C GLU A 199 -7.74 -27.83 16.04
N GLU A 200 -9.05 -27.57 16.18
CA GLU A 200 -9.82 -26.68 15.30
C GLU A 200 -9.39 -25.22 15.44
N ILE A 201 -9.18 -24.75 16.67
CA ILE A 201 -8.66 -23.40 16.94
C ILE A 201 -7.27 -23.24 16.33
N ASP A 202 -6.39 -24.21 16.55
CA ASP A 202 -5.02 -24.20 16.02
C ASP A 202 -5.02 -24.28 14.49
N ALA A 203 -5.88 -25.11 13.88
CA ALA A 203 -6.02 -25.21 12.44
C ALA A 203 -6.52 -23.90 11.83
N PHE A 204 -7.57 -23.30 12.39
CA PHE A 204 -8.12 -22.03 11.91
C PHE A 204 -7.11 -20.88 12.06
N ALA A 205 -6.40 -20.81 13.19
CA ALA A 205 -5.34 -19.84 13.40
C ALA A 205 -4.16 -20.08 12.42
N ALA A 206 -3.82 -21.33 12.13
CA ALA A 206 -2.74 -21.69 11.21
C ALA A 206 -3.07 -21.36 9.75
N GLU A 207 -4.32 -21.53 9.32
CA GLU A 207 -4.79 -21.17 7.97
C GLU A 207 -4.61 -19.68 7.67
N CYS A 208 -4.84 -18.82 8.66
CA CYS A 208 -4.65 -17.37 8.52
C CYS A 208 -3.20 -16.93 8.84
N ALA A 209 -2.44 -17.71 9.61
CA ALA A 209 -1.09 -17.37 10.03
C ALA A 209 -0.02 -17.49 8.93
N ALA A 210 -0.28 -18.22 7.84
CA ALA A 210 0.67 -18.39 6.75
C ALA A 210 1.08 -17.05 6.11
N GLU A 211 0.15 -16.11 5.98
CA GLU A 211 0.40 -14.76 5.44
C GLU A 211 0.95 -13.79 6.51
N LEU A 212 0.81 -14.14 7.79
CA LEU A 212 1.42 -13.42 8.93
C LEU A 212 2.78 -14.01 9.34
N ALA A 213 3.31 -14.98 8.60
CA ALA A 213 4.56 -15.66 8.94
C ALA A 213 5.74 -14.67 9.09
N ASP A 214 5.73 -13.60 8.29
CA ASP A 214 6.74 -12.57 8.31
C ASP A 214 6.54 -11.52 9.43
N ALA A 215 5.43 -11.59 10.19
CA ALA A 215 5.09 -10.68 11.28
C ALA A 215 4.64 -11.46 12.54
N PRO A 216 5.57 -12.09 13.27
CA PRO A 216 5.25 -13.10 14.30
C PRO A 216 4.45 -12.59 15.49
N HIS A 217 4.57 -11.30 15.84
CA HIS A 217 3.79 -10.67 16.90
C HIS A 217 2.31 -10.50 16.51
N LEU A 218 2.01 -10.25 15.22
CA LEU A 218 0.63 -10.18 14.72
C LEU A 218 -0.02 -11.56 14.69
N ARG A 219 0.75 -12.63 14.49
CA ARG A 219 0.26 -14.00 14.65
C ARG A 219 -0.22 -14.28 16.08
N THR A 220 0.43 -13.71 17.10
CA THR A 220 -0.04 -13.79 18.49
C THR A 220 -1.41 -13.12 18.63
N ILE A 221 -1.60 -11.91 18.08
CA ILE A 221 -2.89 -11.21 18.07
C ILE A 221 -3.97 -12.07 17.41
N HIS A 222 -3.67 -12.61 16.24
CA HIS A 222 -4.61 -13.44 15.49
C HIS A 222 -4.98 -14.72 16.25
N GLY A 223 -4.00 -15.42 16.83
CA GLY A 223 -4.22 -16.63 17.62
C GLY A 223 -5.10 -16.37 18.85
N GLU A 224 -4.84 -15.29 19.59
CA GLU A 224 -5.62 -14.90 20.76
C GLU A 224 -7.05 -14.45 20.39
N ARG A 225 -7.22 -13.75 19.26
CA ARG A 225 -8.55 -13.40 18.71
C ARG A 225 -9.36 -14.66 18.38
N THR A 226 -8.75 -15.61 17.69
CA THR A 226 -9.38 -16.88 17.32
C THR A 226 -9.76 -17.67 18.57
N LEU A 227 -8.83 -17.80 19.52
CA LEU A 227 -9.05 -18.46 20.79
C LEU A 227 -10.25 -17.86 21.55
N ALA A 228 -10.25 -16.54 21.74
CA ALA A 228 -11.31 -15.83 22.45
C ALA A 228 -12.66 -15.96 21.74
N THR A 229 -12.68 -15.87 20.41
CA THR A 229 -13.89 -16.01 19.59
C THR A 229 -14.48 -17.42 19.71
N SER A 230 -13.65 -18.45 19.56
CA SER A 230 -14.09 -19.85 19.61
C SER A 230 -14.58 -20.23 21.01
N LEU A 231 -13.84 -19.88 22.06
CA LEU A 231 -14.26 -20.15 23.44
C LEU A 231 -15.55 -19.42 23.78
N THR A 232 -15.67 -18.13 23.44
CA THR A 232 -16.91 -17.37 23.67
C THR A 232 -18.09 -18.01 22.95
N THR A 233 -17.91 -18.42 21.69
CA THR A 233 -18.96 -19.05 20.87
C THR A 233 -19.42 -20.39 21.46
N VAL A 234 -18.48 -21.24 21.89
CA VAL A 234 -18.77 -22.53 22.52
C VAL A 234 -19.55 -22.33 23.82
N ILE A 235 -19.12 -21.39 24.66
CA ILE A 235 -19.77 -21.07 25.94
C ILE A 235 -21.20 -20.56 25.69
N GLU A 236 -21.39 -19.68 24.70
CA GLU A 236 -22.73 -19.22 24.30
C GLU A 236 -23.62 -20.35 23.81
N GLY A 237 -23.09 -21.27 23.01
CA GLY A 237 -23.81 -22.45 22.53
C GLY A 237 -24.26 -23.34 23.69
N ASN A 238 -23.36 -23.60 24.64
CA ASN A 238 -23.65 -24.40 25.82
C ASN A 238 -24.69 -23.74 26.74
N LEU A 239 -24.59 -22.42 26.97
CA LEU A 239 -25.58 -21.67 27.75
C LEU A 239 -26.97 -21.70 27.11
N LYS A 240 -27.05 -21.57 25.77
CA LYS A 240 -28.31 -21.69 25.02
C LYS A 240 -28.91 -23.09 25.14
N ALA A 241 -28.08 -24.13 24.99
CA ALA A 241 -28.52 -25.53 25.12
C ALA A 241 -28.99 -25.87 26.55
N ALA A 242 -28.39 -25.25 27.57
CA ALA A 242 -28.72 -25.49 28.98
C ALA A 242 -29.93 -24.71 29.50
N GLY A 243 -30.53 -23.81 28.70
CA GLY A 243 -31.71 -22.98 29.05
C GLY A 243 -32.98 -23.74 29.47
N GLY A 244 -32.94 -25.08 29.51
CA GLY A 244 -33.97 -25.96 30.08
C GLY A 244 -33.62 -26.59 31.45
N GLY A 245 -32.54 -26.17 32.13
CA GLY A 245 -32.16 -26.64 33.47
C GLY A 245 -30.92 -27.55 33.55
N GLY A 246 -30.00 -27.44 32.59
CA GLY A 246 -28.87 -28.37 32.43
C GLY A 246 -27.62 -28.10 33.27
N PHE A 247 -27.40 -26.87 33.73
CA PHE A 247 -26.20 -26.51 34.50
C PHE A 247 -26.49 -26.30 35.99
N PRO A 248 -25.60 -26.76 36.90
CA PRO A 248 -25.55 -26.26 38.26
C PRO A 248 -25.42 -24.73 38.26
N PRO A 249 -26.07 -23.99 39.19
CA PRO A 249 -26.06 -22.53 39.21
C PRO A 249 -24.67 -21.89 39.20
N GLU A 250 -23.70 -22.51 39.89
CA GLU A 250 -22.31 -22.04 39.93
C GLU A 250 -21.61 -22.17 38.58
N LEU A 251 -21.85 -23.27 37.85
CA LEU A 251 -21.30 -23.50 36.52
C LEU A 251 -21.95 -22.56 35.49
N GLN A 252 -23.24 -22.29 35.64
CA GLN A 252 -23.92 -21.30 34.82
C GLN A 252 -23.36 -19.90 35.02
N ALA A 253 -23.16 -19.48 36.28
CA ALA A 253 -22.58 -18.17 36.60
C ALA A 253 -21.14 -18.02 36.07
N ALA A 254 -20.32 -19.07 36.20
CA ALA A 254 -18.97 -19.08 35.64
C ALA A 254 -18.98 -18.98 34.11
N ALA A 255 -19.84 -19.74 33.44
CA ALA A 255 -19.99 -19.67 31.97
C ALA A 255 -20.49 -18.30 31.49
N GLU A 256 -21.44 -17.68 32.20
CA GLU A 256 -21.90 -16.31 31.89
C GLU A 256 -20.78 -15.27 32.09
N SER A 257 -20.03 -15.37 33.19
CA SER A 257 -18.85 -14.54 33.49
C SER A 257 -17.81 -14.66 32.38
N MET A 258 -17.43 -15.88 31.98
CA MET A 258 -16.48 -16.12 30.89
C MET A 258 -16.96 -15.57 29.54
N ARG A 259 -18.24 -15.75 29.19
CA ARG A 259 -18.82 -15.19 27.96
C ARG A 259 -18.69 -13.67 27.95
N ASP A 260 -19.07 -13.02 29.04
CA ASP A 260 -19.10 -11.56 29.12
C ASP A 260 -17.68 -10.99 29.12
N THR A 261 -16.73 -11.65 29.80
CA THR A 261 -15.31 -11.31 29.73
C THR A 261 -14.70 -11.58 28.35
N GLY A 262 -15.07 -12.67 27.67
CA GLY A 262 -14.67 -12.95 26.29
C GLY A 262 -15.14 -11.88 25.31
N ARG A 263 -16.39 -11.43 25.44
CA ARG A 263 -16.91 -10.29 24.66
C ARG A 263 -16.21 -8.98 24.99
N ALA A 264 -15.88 -8.75 26.26
CA ALA A 264 -15.13 -7.57 26.69
C ALA A 264 -13.71 -7.58 26.10
N TYR A 265 -13.02 -8.73 26.12
CA TYR A 265 -11.71 -8.90 25.52
C TYR A 265 -11.73 -8.61 24.01
N LEU A 266 -12.70 -9.19 23.28
CA LEU A 266 -12.81 -8.97 21.83
C LEU A 266 -13.07 -7.50 21.47
N ARG A 267 -13.85 -6.78 22.30
CA ARG A 267 -14.06 -5.34 22.11
C ARG A 267 -12.81 -4.54 22.41
N TRP A 268 -12.16 -4.80 23.55
CA TRP A 268 -10.89 -4.16 23.91
C TRP A 268 -9.84 -4.39 22.81
N LEU A 269 -9.74 -5.61 22.30
CA LEU A 269 -8.79 -5.99 21.27
C LEU A 269 -9.03 -5.18 19.98
N GLU A 270 -10.28 -5.04 19.55
CA GLU A 270 -10.63 -4.33 18.31
C GLU A 270 -10.58 -2.80 18.49
N ASP A 271 -11.24 -2.28 19.52
CA ASP A 271 -11.51 -0.84 19.70
C ASP A 271 -10.33 -0.09 20.34
N GLU A 272 -9.49 -0.77 21.12
CA GLU A 272 -8.38 -0.14 21.86
C GLU A 272 -7.02 -0.61 21.34
N PHE A 273 -6.76 -1.92 21.32
CA PHE A 273 -5.43 -2.44 21.02
C PHE A 273 -5.10 -2.39 19.51
N ILE A 274 -5.94 -2.99 18.66
CA ILE A 274 -5.74 -3.01 17.21
C ILE A 274 -5.78 -1.59 16.65
N ALA A 275 -6.70 -0.74 17.11
CA ALA A 275 -6.75 0.67 16.75
C ALA A 275 -5.46 1.44 17.08
N GLY A 276 -4.69 0.96 18.07
CA GLY A 276 -3.39 1.49 18.47
C GLY A 276 -2.20 0.93 17.68
N LEU A 277 -2.37 0.01 16.73
CA LEU A 277 -1.27 -0.51 15.92
C LEU A 277 -0.81 0.49 14.86
N THR A 278 0.42 0.34 14.38
CA THR A 278 0.92 1.19 13.29
C THR A 278 0.20 0.87 11.97
N PRO A 279 0.14 1.80 11.00
CA PRO A 279 -0.45 1.53 9.69
C PRO A 279 0.13 0.31 8.97
N LEU A 280 1.42 0.03 9.15
CA LEU A 280 2.05 -1.16 8.59
C LEU A 280 1.54 -2.45 9.24
N GLU A 281 1.42 -2.48 10.57
CA GLU A 281 0.88 -3.61 11.31
C GLU A 281 -0.58 -3.87 10.96
N LEU A 282 -1.39 -2.82 10.85
CA LEU A 282 -2.78 -2.91 10.39
C LEU A 282 -2.88 -3.50 8.99
N ALA A 283 -2.06 -3.01 8.06
CA ALA A 283 -2.04 -3.53 6.69
C ALA A 283 -1.62 -5.00 6.61
N HIS A 284 -0.76 -5.48 7.52
CA HIS A 284 -0.45 -6.90 7.65
C HIS A 284 -1.59 -7.69 8.31
N LEU A 285 -2.24 -7.15 9.35
CA LEU A 285 -3.40 -7.80 9.98
C LEU A 285 -4.58 -7.97 9.02
N ASP A 286 -4.79 -7.03 8.09
CA ASP A 286 -5.81 -7.15 7.04
C ASP A 286 -5.62 -8.42 6.19
N LEU A 287 -4.37 -8.89 6.00
CA LEU A 287 -4.07 -10.15 5.32
C LEU A 287 -4.61 -11.39 6.05
N GLY A 288 -5.04 -11.24 7.31
CA GLY A 288 -5.73 -12.29 8.04
C GLY A 288 -7.10 -12.66 7.45
N SER A 289 -7.64 -11.86 6.53
CA SER A 289 -8.83 -12.22 5.76
C SER A 289 -8.47 -13.12 4.56
N ALA A 290 -9.24 -14.18 4.32
CA ALA A 290 -8.97 -15.11 3.21
C ALA A 290 -9.08 -14.43 1.82
N GLU A 291 -9.81 -13.33 1.69
CA GLU A 291 -9.90 -12.55 0.46
C GLU A 291 -8.67 -11.69 0.24
N ASP A 292 -8.21 -10.96 1.27
CA ASP A 292 -7.04 -10.09 1.15
C ASP A 292 -5.75 -10.91 1.03
N ALA A 293 -5.65 -12.06 1.71
CA ALA A 293 -4.60 -13.06 1.50
C ALA A 293 -4.53 -13.54 0.04
N ARG A 294 -5.68 -13.88 -0.56
CA ARG A 294 -5.76 -14.28 -1.98
C ARG A 294 -5.34 -13.14 -2.91
N CYS A 295 -5.76 -11.91 -2.63
CA CYS A 295 -5.34 -10.74 -3.39
C CYS A 295 -3.81 -10.57 -3.34
N GLU A 296 -3.22 -10.63 -2.15
CA GLU A 296 -1.77 -10.52 -1.97
C GLU A 296 -1.02 -11.63 -2.69
N ALA A 297 -1.53 -12.87 -2.63
CA ALA A 297 -0.93 -14.00 -3.33
C ALA A 297 -0.88 -13.79 -4.85
N TYR A 298 -1.97 -13.32 -5.47
CA TYR A 298 -1.99 -12.99 -6.91
C TYR A 298 -1.03 -11.85 -7.26
N MET A 299 -1.02 -10.76 -6.48
CA MET A 299 -0.09 -9.64 -6.70
C MET A 299 1.38 -10.07 -6.54
N ARG A 300 1.68 -10.92 -5.54
CA ARG A 300 3.00 -11.49 -5.32
C ARG A 300 3.44 -12.32 -6.53
N THR A 301 2.64 -13.28 -6.97
CA THR A 301 2.93 -14.11 -8.15
C THR A 301 3.16 -13.26 -9.40
N PHE A 302 2.31 -12.25 -9.64
CA PHE A 302 2.51 -11.31 -10.74
C PHE A 302 3.86 -10.60 -10.66
N SER A 303 4.20 -10.05 -9.50
CA SER A 303 5.44 -9.30 -9.32
C SER A 303 6.71 -10.16 -9.39
N GLU A 304 6.63 -11.44 -9.01
CA GLU A 304 7.76 -12.37 -9.16
C GLU A 304 8.09 -12.63 -10.64
N ILE A 305 7.07 -12.63 -11.50
CA ILE A 305 7.22 -12.86 -12.95
C ILE A 305 7.60 -11.58 -13.70
N TRP A 306 6.90 -10.47 -13.43
CA TRP A 306 6.99 -9.24 -14.23
C TRP A 306 7.78 -8.10 -13.59
N CYS A 307 8.13 -8.21 -12.29
CA CYS A 307 8.84 -7.17 -11.53
C CYS A 307 10.17 -7.70 -10.94
N THR A 308 10.81 -8.68 -11.59
CA THR A 308 11.94 -9.43 -11.02
C THR A 308 13.25 -8.62 -10.97
N PRO A 309 14.03 -8.71 -9.87
CA PRO A 309 15.42 -8.27 -9.75
C PRO A 309 16.31 -8.51 -10.98
N GLY A 310 16.85 -7.44 -11.59
CA GLY A 310 17.84 -7.51 -12.67
C GLY A 310 17.27 -7.67 -14.09
N VAL A 311 15.95 -7.79 -14.26
CA VAL A 311 15.29 -7.51 -15.54
C VAL A 311 15.12 -5.99 -15.58
N THR A 312 15.87 -5.30 -16.45
CA THR A 312 15.97 -3.83 -16.48
C THR A 312 14.59 -3.20 -16.31
N ALA A 313 14.34 -2.58 -15.16
CA ALA A 313 13.11 -1.83 -14.95
C ALA A 313 12.97 -0.85 -16.10
N LEU A 314 11.79 -0.82 -16.72
CA LEU A 314 11.58 0.06 -17.87
C LEU A 314 11.95 1.48 -17.44
N PRO A 315 12.93 2.13 -18.09
CA PRO A 315 13.35 3.45 -17.69
C PRO A 315 12.13 4.38 -17.73
N THR A 316 11.99 5.22 -16.72
CA THR A 316 10.87 6.17 -16.61
C THR A 316 11.45 7.56 -16.33
N PRO A 317 10.83 8.63 -16.84
CA PRO A 317 11.29 9.98 -16.55
C PRO A 317 11.12 10.29 -15.06
N VAL A 318 12.08 10.99 -14.48
CA VAL A 318 11.98 11.54 -13.10
C VAL A 318 11.45 12.96 -13.15
N PHE A 319 11.82 13.71 -14.18
CA PHE A 319 11.42 15.08 -14.43
C PHE A 319 10.46 15.21 -15.60
N THR A 320 9.67 16.28 -15.55
CA THR A 320 8.76 16.73 -16.59
C THR A 320 9.24 18.05 -17.18
N GLU A 321 8.62 18.51 -18.28
CA GLU A 321 8.90 19.85 -18.80
C GLU A 321 8.60 20.97 -17.80
N GLU A 322 7.68 20.77 -16.86
CA GLU A 322 7.34 21.75 -15.81
C GLU A 322 8.48 21.92 -14.81
N ASP A 323 9.16 20.84 -14.43
CA ASP A 323 10.30 20.89 -13.51
C ASP A 323 11.46 21.71 -14.09
N TYR A 324 11.56 21.76 -15.42
CA TYR A 324 12.53 22.60 -16.14
C TYR A 324 12.01 24.00 -16.48
N ALA A 325 10.76 24.35 -16.13
CA ALA A 325 10.19 25.67 -16.41
C ALA A 325 11.00 26.85 -15.82
N PRO A 326 11.65 26.73 -14.63
CA PRO A 326 12.54 27.77 -14.11
C PRO A 326 13.81 28.01 -14.96
N LEU A 327 14.23 27.04 -15.78
CA LEU A 327 15.41 27.15 -16.63
C LEU A 327 15.12 27.97 -17.90
N ARG A 328 16.16 28.60 -18.47
CA ARG A 328 16.02 29.31 -19.75
C ARG A 328 15.72 28.31 -20.86
N PRO A 329 14.94 28.66 -21.90
CA PRO A 329 14.57 27.72 -22.97
C PRO A 329 15.75 26.99 -23.64
N ALA A 330 16.90 27.64 -23.78
CA ALA A 330 18.11 27.05 -24.35
C ALA A 330 18.85 26.07 -23.40
N GLU A 331 18.52 26.11 -22.11
CA GLU A 331 19.10 25.28 -21.04
C GLU A 331 18.15 24.13 -20.64
N ARG A 332 16.91 24.13 -21.15
CA ARG A 332 15.94 23.06 -20.88
C ARG A 332 16.32 21.81 -21.66
N PRO A 333 16.65 20.69 -21.02
CA PRO A 333 16.72 19.42 -21.73
C PRO A 333 15.32 19.13 -22.31
N ARG A 334 15.26 18.60 -23.53
CA ARG A 334 14.01 18.01 -24.03
C ARG A 334 13.75 16.79 -23.14
N ALA A 335 12.59 16.74 -22.46
CA ALA A 335 12.17 15.58 -21.68
C ALA A 335 11.74 14.44 -22.63
N ILE A 336 12.68 13.97 -23.45
CA ILE A 336 12.48 12.87 -24.39
C ILE A 336 12.11 11.65 -23.57
N VAL A 337 11.01 11.02 -23.93
CA VAL A 337 10.56 9.83 -23.20
C VAL A 337 11.44 8.64 -23.56
N PRO A 338 11.59 7.68 -22.63
CA PRO A 338 12.24 6.42 -22.93
C PRO A 338 11.61 5.70 -24.12
N GLU A 339 12.41 4.95 -24.87
CA GLU A 339 12.03 4.37 -26.16
C GLU A 339 10.70 3.60 -26.11
N TRP A 340 10.49 2.81 -25.06
CA TRP A 340 9.25 2.03 -24.89
C TRP A 340 8.01 2.91 -24.78
N MET A 341 8.09 4.06 -24.09
CA MET A 341 6.99 5.03 -24.01
C MET A 341 6.75 5.69 -25.36
N GLY A 342 7.81 5.96 -26.13
CA GLY A 342 7.71 6.47 -27.50
C GLY A 342 6.93 5.52 -28.40
N ARG A 343 7.26 4.21 -28.36
CA ARG A 343 6.53 3.17 -29.09
C ARG A 343 5.06 3.09 -28.67
N VAL A 344 4.77 3.19 -27.36
CA VAL A 344 3.38 3.27 -26.87
C VAL A 344 2.67 4.50 -27.46
N GLY A 345 3.33 5.66 -27.45
CA GLY A 345 2.81 6.88 -28.05
C GLY A 345 2.47 6.72 -29.54
N GLU A 346 3.34 6.05 -30.31
CA GLU A 346 3.10 5.76 -31.73
C GLU A 346 1.88 4.88 -31.94
N VAL A 347 1.73 3.81 -31.14
CA VAL A 347 0.58 2.89 -31.23
C VAL A 347 -0.71 3.62 -30.86
N LEU A 348 -0.71 4.36 -29.75
CA LEU A 348 -1.87 5.12 -29.29
C LEU A 348 -2.32 6.18 -30.31
N SER A 349 -1.36 6.88 -30.92
CA SER A 349 -1.65 7.89 -31.95
C SER A 349 -2.30 7.29 -33.20
N LYS A 350 -2.00 6.02 -33.51
CA LYS A 350 -2.56 5.28 -34.65
C LYS A 350 -3.90 4.61 -34.33
N ALA A 351 -4.10 4.15 -33.10
CA ALA A 351 -5.27 3.37 -32.68
C ALA A 351 -6.52 4.22 -32.37
N GLY A 352 -6.36 5.54 -32.19
CA GLY A 352 -7.47 6.43 -31.87
C GLY A 352 -7.88 6.37 -30.39
N GLN A 353 -7.33 7.31 -29.61
CA GLN A 353 -7.80 7.81 -28.31
C GLN A 353 -8.38 6.80 -27.28
N LEU A 354 -7.55 5.86 -26.84
CA LEU A 354 -7.63 5.32 -25.47
C LEU A 354 -6.29 5.56 -24.76
N GLY A 355 -6.33 5.73 -23.45
CA GLY A 355 -5.13 5.71 -22.64
C GLY A 355 -4.59 4.29 -22.49
N TRP A 356 -3.28 4.15 -22.42
CA TRP A 356 -2.60 2.87 -22.21
C TRP A 356 -2.40 2.61 -20.72
N THR A 357 -2.66 1.40 -20.26
CA THR A 357 -2.40 0.95 -18.88
C THR A 357 -1.23 -0.03 -18.84
N CYS A 358 -0.37 0.09 -17.84
CA CYS A 358 0.67 -0.90 -17.57
C CYS A 358 1.15 -0.80 -16.11
N THR A 359 2.06 -1.69 -15.71
CA THR A 359 2.90 -1.49 -14.52
C THR A 359 4.36 -1.30 -14.92
N VAL A 360 5.05 -0.37 -14.26
CA VAL A 360 6.51 -0.24 -14.34
C VAL A 360 7.11 -0.60 -12.98
N GLY A 361 7.82 -1.72 -12.93
CA GLY A 361 8.02 -2.43 -11.67
C GLY A 361 6.66 -2.72 -11.03
N SER A 362 6.51 -2.43 -9.75
CA SER A 362 5.22 -2.57 -9.05
C SER A 362 4.29 -1.37 -9.20
N GLN A 363 4.71 -0.27 -9.84
CA GLN A 363 3.91 0.97 -9.90
C GLN A 363 2.89 0.93 -11.05
N PRO A 364 1.60 1.25 -10.82
CA PRO A 364 0.62 1.41 -11.91
C PRO A 364 0.90 2.67 -12.73
N TRP A 365 0.88 2.54 -14.06
CA TRP A 365 1.07 3.61 -15.02
C TRP A 365 -0.08 3.70 -16.01
N TRP A 366 -0.47 4.93 -16.30
CA TRP A 366 -1.45 5.34 -17.29
C TRP A 366 -0.75 6.31 -18.25
N LEU A 367 -0.76 6.02 -19.54
CA LEU A 367 -0.16 6.89 -20.56
C LEU A 367 -1.23 7.42 -21.50
N TYR A 368 -1.17 8.71 -21.78
CA TYR A 368 -2.10 9.37 -22.67
C TYR A 368 -1.37 10.28 -23.65
N VAL A 369 -1.72 10.22 -24.94
CA VAL A 369 -1.14 11.09 -25.97
C VAL A 369 -2.06 12.29 -26.17
N ALA A 370 -1.59 13.47 -25.78
CA ALA A 370 -2.32 14.73 -25.96
C ALA A 370 -2.06 15.32 -27.35
N GLU A 371 -3.11 15.80 -28.01
CA GLU A 371 -3.01 16.53 -29.26
C GLU A 371 -2.44 17.94 -29.03
N ALA A 372 -1.71 18.44 -30.03
CA ALA A 372 -1.18 19.79 -30.00
C ALA A 372 -2.33 20.82 -30.07
N GLY A 373 -2.39 21.75 -29.12
CA GLY A 373 -3.35 22.85 -29.14
C GLY A 373 -4.00 23.07 -27.77
N LEU A 374 -5.33 23.10 -27.74
CA LEU A 374 -6.09 23.32 -26.49
C LEU A 374 -5.89 22.17 -25.50
N GLU A 375 -5.82 20.94 -25.96
CA GLU A 375 -5.63 19.76 -25.12
C GLU A 375 -4.27 19.79 -24.42
N SER A 376 -3.16 19.97 -25.14
CA SER A 376 -1.83 20.08 -24.51
C SER A 376 -1.72 21.30 -23.58
N ALA A 377 -2.42 22.40 -23.86
CA ALA A 377 -2.51 23.53 -22.94
C ALA A 377 -3.29 23.20 -21.66
N ALA A 378 -4.35 22.39 -21.76
CA ALA A 378 -5.12 21.90 -20.62
C ALA A 378 -4.29 20.92 -19.77
N VAL A 379 -3.54 20.01 -20.41
CA VAL A 379 -2.59 19.11 -19.72
C VAL A 379 -1.58 19.87 -18.85
N LEU A 380 -1.02 20.98 -19.36
CA LEU A 380 -0.11 21.84 -18.59
C LEU A 380 -0.76 22.53 -17.38
N ARG A 381 -2.10 22.50 -17.26
CA ARG A 381 -2.84 22.96 -16.07
C ARG A 381 -3.35 21.82 -15.20
N PHE A 382 -3.34 20.57 -15.70
CA PHE A 382 -3.82 19.39 -14.98
C PHE A 382 -2.94 19.05 -13.77
N LYS A 383 -3.43 19.32 -12.54
CA LYS A 383 -2.68 19.23 -11.28
C LYS A 383 -3.31 18.29 -10.24
N HIS A 384 -2.49 17.90 -9.27
CA HIS A 384 -2.82 17.04 -8.13
C HIS A 384 -3.81 17.62 -7.11
N ASP A 385 -3.97 18.93 -7.06
CA ASP A 385 -4.61 19.68 -5.99
C ASP A 385 -6.15 19.66 -6.02
N GLY A 386 -6.74 18.55 -6.48
CA GLY A 386 -8.20 18.35 -6.53
C GLY A 386 -8.85 18.66 -7.88
N GLN A 387 -8.04 18.97 -8.90
CA GLN A 387 -8.50 19.13 -10.29
C GLN A 387 -8.54 17.82 -11.08
N VAL A 388 -8.19 16.70 -10.46
CA VAL A 388 -8.38 15.37 -11.07
C VAL A 388 -9.72 14.80 -10.61
N ARG A 389 -10.61 14.51 -11.57
CA ARG A 389 -11.76 13.64 -11.33
C ARG A 389 -11.63 12.34 -12.09
N ILE A 390 -11.93 11.27 -11.36
CA ILE A 390 -12.13 9.95 -11.92
C ILE A 390 -13.64 9.73 -11.97
N GLY A 391 -14.16 9.72 -13.19
CA GLY A 391 -15.51 9.25 -13.49
C GLY A 391 -15.47 7.75 -13.81
N HIS A 392 -16.53 7.05 -13.46
CA HIS A 392 -16.83 5.72 -13.97
C HIS A 392 -18.32 5.71 -14.29
N ARG A 393 -18.73 5.04 -15.36
CA ARG A 393 -20.15 5.05 -15.78
C ARG A 393 -21.04 4.43 -14.71
N THR A 394 -20.55 3.35 -14.08
CA THR A 394 -21.18 2.65 -12.96
C THR A 394 -20.08 1.98 -12.13
N LEU A 395 -20.34 1.63 -10.87
CA LEU A 395 -19.42 0.77 -10.10
C LEU A 395 -19.45 -0.70 -10.56
N ASP A 396 -20.37 -1.04 -11.47
CA ASP A 396 -20.50 -2.40 -12.03
C ASP A 396 -19.43 -2.69 -13.10
N ASP A 397 -18.83 -1.65 -13.67
CA ASP A 397 -17.74 -1.71 -14.66
C ASP A 397 -16.50 -0.92 -14.17
N PRO A 398 -15.84 -1.37 -13.09
CA PRO A 398 -14.76 -0.63 -12.44
C PRO A 398 -13.43 -0.71 -13.21
N ASN A 399 -13.36 -1.52 -14.27
CA ASN A 399 -12.23 -1.65 -15.18
C ASN A 399 -12.24 -0.63 -16.31
N ASP A 400 -13.31 0.16 -16.48
CA ASP A 400 -13.42 1.24 -17.46
C ASP A 400 -13.55 2.61 -16.77
N MET A 401 -12.50 3.42 -16.86
CA MET A 401 -12.37 4.68 -16.14
C MET A 401 -12.26 5.87 -17.08
N LEU A 402 -12.90 6.97 -16.69
CA LEU A 402 -12.74 8.27 -17.30
C LEU A 402 -11.97 9.19 -16.35
N VAL A 403 -10.95 9.86 -16.86
CA VAL A 403 -10.13 10.80 -16.11
C VAL A 403 -10.19 12.15 -16.81
N GLY A 404 -10.40 13.22 -16.05
CA GLY A 404 -10.46 14.58 -16.58
C GLY A 404 -10.67 15.62 -15.49
N PHE A 405 -10.93 16.85 -15.90
CA PHE A 405 -11.23 17.94 -14.97
C PHE A 405 -12.67 17.83 -14.41
N PRO A 406 -12.95 18.43 -13.23
CA PRO A 406 -14.32 18.63 -12.77
C PRO A 406 -15.17 19.38 -13.80
N ALA A 407 -16.46 19.09 -13.89
CA ALA A 407 -17.38 19.74 -14.84
C ALA A 407 -17.48 21.27 -14.73
N HIS A 408 -17.04 21.86 -13.62
CA HIS A 408 -17.02 23.32 -13.41
C HIS A 408 -15.68 23.97 -13.81
N ASP A 409 -14.69 23.17 -14.19
CA ASP A 409 -13.40 23.66 -14.66
C ASP A 409 -13.52 24.17 -16.11
N PRO A 410 -12.93 25.33 -16.45
CA PRO A 410 -12.91 25.84 -17.82
C PRO A 410 -12.35 24.86 -18.86
N ASP A 411 -11.47 23.95 -18.44
CA ASP A 411 -10.83 22.97 -19.32
C ASP A 411 -11.52 21.60 -19.33
N ALA A 412 -12.69 21.48 -18.70
CA ALA A 412 -13.44 20.22 -18.63
C ALA A 412 -13.65 19.57 -19.99
N GLN A 413 -13.99 20.36 -21.02
CA GLN A 413 -14.23 19.85 -22.37
C GLN A 413 -12.96 19.62 -23.20
N SER A 414 -11.82 20.13 -22.73
CA SER A 414 -10.56 20.12 -23.46
C SER A 414 -9.74 18.85 -23.22
N LEU A 415 -10.05 18.09 -22.16
CA LEU A 415 -9.28 16.90 -21.78
C LEU A 415 -10.17 15.83 -21.11
N HIS A 416 -10.40 14.74 -21.84
CA HIS A 416 -11.07 13.54 -21.35
C HIS A 416 -10.27 12.32 -21.77
N MET A 417 -9.87 11.50 -20.80
CA MET A 417 -9.05 10.32 -21.02
C MET A 417 -9.83 9.10 -20.57
N ARG A 418 -9.80 8.02 -21.36
CA ARG A 418 -10.41 6.73 -21.00
C ARG A 418 -9.34 5.68 -20.83
N PHE A 419 -9.33 4.99 -19.69
CA PHE A 419 -8.43 3.88 -19.39
C PHE A 419 -9.27 2.64 -19.15
N ARG A 420 -8.97 1.55 -19.87
CA ARG A 420 -9.72 0.31 -19.77
C ARG A 420 -8.78 -0.86 -19.55
N TYR A 421 -9.10 -1.68 -18.55
CA TYR A 421 -8.48 -2.98 -18.32
C TYR A 421 -9.35 -4.08 -18.96
N ASP A 422 -8.73 -4.94 -19.75
CA ASP A 422 -9.35 -6.12 -20.34
C ASP A 422 -9.60 -7.18 -19.27
N GLU A 423 -10.86 -7.57 -19.12
CA GLU A 423 -11.30 -8.53 -18.10
C GLU A 423 -10.88 -9.96 -18.41
N ASP A 424 -10.61 -10.26 -19.69
CA ASP A 424 -10.22 -11.58 -20.16
C ASP A 424 -8.68 -11.75 -20.16
N ASP A 425 -7.93 -10.70 -19.82
CA ASP A 425 -6.48 -10.70 -19.71
C ASP A 425 -6.03 -10.78 -18.24
N ALA A 426 -5.45 -11.92 -17.86
CA ALA A 426 -4.94 -12.16 -16.51
C ALA A 426 -3.90 -11.11 -16.07
N ARG A 427 -3.07 -10.62 -17.00
CA ARG A 427 -2.09 -9.58 -16.72
C ARG A 427 -2.79 -8.29 -16.32
N GLN A 428 -3.76 -7.83 -17.12
CA GLN A 428 -4.48 -6.59 -16.85
C GLN A 428 -5.34 -6.69 -15.58
N MET A 429 -5.87 -7.86 -15.25
CA MET A 429 -6.57 -8.07 -13.97
C MET A 429 -5.60 -8.02 -12.76
N CYS A 430 -4.38 -8.54 -12.88
CA CYS A 430 -3.34 -8.33 -11.87
C CYS A 430 -2.95 -6.85 -11.74
N GLU A 431 -2.79 -6.13 -12.85
CA GLU A 431 -2.51 -4.69 -12.84
C GLU A 431 -3.64 -3.89 -12.18
N LEU A 432 -4.91 -4.23 -12.46
CA LEU A 432 -6.09 -3.64 -11.83
C LEU A 432 -6.13 -3.92 -10.32
N LEU A 433 -5.75 -5.12 -9.90
CA LEU A 433 -5.66 -5.49 -8.48
C LEU A 433 -4.57 -4.67 -7.76
N ILE A 434 -3.38 -4.54 -8.35
CA ILE A 434 -2.30 -3.68 -7.82
C ILE A 434 -2.76 -2.24 -7.72
N LEU A 435 -3.41 -1.72 -8.77
CA LEU A 435 -3.95 -0.37 -8.79
C LEU A 435 -4.99 -0.15 -7.67
N SER A 436 -5.88 -1.13 -7.45
CA SER A 436 -6.88 -1.07 -6.38
C SER A 436 -6.24 -0.95 -4.99
N ARG A 437 -5.14 -1.69 -4.75
CA ARG A 437 -4.43 -1.69 -3.48
C ARG A 437 -3.57 -0.45 -3.30
N ALA A 438 -2.75 -0.08 -4.29
CA ALA A 438 -1.94 1.13 -4.29
C ALA A 438 -2.79 2.41 -4.19
N GLY A 439 -4.02 2.38 -4.70
CA GLY A 439 -4.98 3.47 -4.59
C GLY A 439 -4.61 4.71 -5.40
N ARG A 440 -3.64 4.61 -6.31
CA ARG A 440 -3.22 5.68 -7.20
C ARG A 440 -2.51 5.15 -8.45
N ALA A 441 -2.66 5.86 -9.57
CA ALA A 441 -1.97 5.58 -10.83
C ALA A 441 -1.01 6.72 -11.20
N GLN A 442 0.08 6.39 -11.88
CA GLN A 442 0.96 7.36 -12.50
C GLN A 442 0.48 7.72 -13.90
N LEU A 443 -0.15 8.88 -14.05
CA LEU A 443 -0.60 9.37 -15.36
C LEU A 443 0.49 10.20 -16.03
N GLY A 444 1.05 9.70 -17.12
CA GLY A 444 1.99 10.40 -17.99
C GLY A 444 1.31 10.93 -19.25
N PHE A 445 1.54 12.21 -19.55
CA PHE A 445 1.08 12.84 -20.77
C PHE A 445 2.19 12.93 -21.79
N LEU A 446 2.03 12.22 -22.89
CA LEU A 446 2.91 12.24 -24.04
C LEU A 446 2.41 13.29 -25.03
N VAL A 447 3.32 13.99 -25.69
CA VAL A 447 2.99 14.83 -26.85
C VAL A 447 3.98 14.53 -27.97
N CYS A 448 3.46 14.39 -29.19
CA CYS A 448 4.28 14.23 -30.38
C CYS A 448 4.73 15.60 -30.87
N ASP A 449 6.04 15.78 -31.06
CA ASP A 449 6.59 17.02 -31.59
C ASP A 449 6.62 17.04 -33.13
N ALA A 450 7.03 18.16 -33.72
CA ALA A 450 7.09 18.32 -35.17
C ALA A 450 8.13 17.40 -35.85
N THR A 451 8.98 16.72 -35.08
CA THR A 451 9.95 15.73 -35.57
C THR A 451 9.45 14.30 -35.39
N GLU A 452 8.16 14.11 -35.08
CA GLU A 452 7.53 12.82 -34.79
C GLU A 452 8.10 12.11 -33.55
N THR A 453 8.80 12.85 -32.69
CA THR A 453 9.34 12.30 -31.44
C THR A 453 8.41 12.61 -30.28
N PHE A 454 8.25 11.64 -29.38
CA PHE A 454 7.43 11.81 -28.18
C PHE A 454 8.23 12.41 -27.03
N ARG A 455 7.61 13.33 -26.30
CA ARG A 455 8.14 13.95 -25.09
C ARG A 455 7.12 13.91 -23.96
N MET A 456 7.61 13.85 -22.72
CA MET A 456 6.76 13.84 -21.52
C MET A 456 6.38 15.28 -21.19
N LEU A 457 5.14 15.65 -21.49
CA LEU A 457 4.63 17.00 -21.21
C LEU A 457 4.42 17.19 -19.71
N ARG A 458 3.83 16.19 -19.05
CA ARG A 458 3.54 16.22 -17.61
C ARG A 458 3.36 14.80 -17.06
N MET A 459 3.66 14.62 -15.79
CA MET A 459 3.31 13.43 -15.03
C MET A 459 2.52 13.80 -13.79
N VAL A 460 1.50 13.03 -13.48
CA VAL A 460 0.62 13.23 -12.34
C VAL A 460 0.24 11.90 -11.67
N SER A 461 0.48 11.75 -10.37
CA SER A 461 -0.21 10.79 -9.48
C SER A 461 -1.75 11.01 -9.33
N VAL A 462 -2.55 10.11 -9.86
CA VAL A 462 -4.02 10.18 -9.85
C VAL A 462 -4.58 9.32 -8.71
N PRO A 463 -5.18 9.90 -7.64
CA PRO A 463 -5.72 9.13 -6.52
C PRO A 463 -7.07 8.51 -6.84
N LEU A 464 -7.27 7.25 -6.44
CA LEU A 464 -8.51 6.50 -6.66
C LEU A 464 -9.47 6.61 -5.46
N PRO A 465 -10.77 6.89 -5.69
CA PRO A 465 -11.79 6.87 -4.64
C PRO A 465 -11.89 5.49 -3.94
N PRO A 466 -12.09 5.44 -2.61
CA PRO A 466 -12.17 4.17 -1.87
C PRO A 466 -13.22 3.18 -2.40
N ALA A 467 -14.41 3.65 -2.77
CA ALA A 467 -15.47 2.79 -3.31
C ALA A 467 -15.07 2.16 -4.65
N LEU A 468 -14.38 2.92 -5.51
CA LEU A 468 -13.89 2.41 -6.79
C LEU A 468 -12.79 1.36 -6.57
N ARG A 469 -11.88 1.59 -5.63
CA ARG A 469 -10.83 0.63 -5.27
C ARG A 469 -11.41 -0.72 -4.84
N LEU A 470 -12.44 -0.70 -3.99
CA LEU A 470 -13.12 -1.94 -3.57
C LEU A 470 -13.78 -2.65 -4.76
N ALA A 471 -14.50 -1.91 -5.61
CA ALA A 471 -15.13 -2.48 -6.81
C ALA A 471 -14.09 -3.10 -7.77
N MET A 472 -12.96 -2.42 -7.99
CA MET A 472 -11.84 -2.92 -8.79
C MET A 472 -11.26 -4.21 -8.21
N ARG A 473 -11.00 -4.24 -6.89
CA ARG A 473 -10.49 -5.41 -6.18
C ARG A 473 -11.43 -6.60 -6.39
N ASP A 474 -12.72 -6.42 -6.10
CA ASP A 474 -13.70 -7.50 -6.14
C ASP A 474 -13.96 -7.98 -7.58
N LYS A 475 -13.82 -7.10 -8.58
CA LYS A 475 -13.87 -7.46 -10.00
C LYS A 475 -12.65 -8.28 -10.40
N ALA A 476 -11.45 -7.76 -10.15
CA ALA A 476 -10.19 -8.41 -10.51
C ALA A 476 -10.06 -9.77 -9.85
N LEU A 477 -10.37 -9.87 -8.56
CA LEU A 477 -10.32 -11.13 -7.81
C LEU A 477 -11.27 -12.18 -8.42
N ARG A 478 -12.52 -11.80 -8.71
CA ARG A 478 -13.49 -12.73 -9.34
C ARG A 478 -13.03 -13.22 -10.71
N GLN A 479 -12.46 -12.34 -11.54
CA GLN A 479 -11.99 -12.74 -12.86
C GLN A 479 -10.76 -13.63 -12.79
N LEU A 480 -9.79 -13.31 -11.93
CA LEU A 480 -8.62 -14.16 -11.69
C LEU A 480 -9.02 -15.53 -11.14
N ASP A 481 -9.97 -15.59 -10.21
CA ASP A 481 -10.52 -16.85 -9.70
C ASP A 481 -11.25 -17.62 -10.80
N ALA A 482 -11.97 -16.97 -11.71
CA ALA A 482 -12.62 -17.63 -12.84
C ALA A 482 -11.61 -18.24 -13.83
N MET A 483 -10.51 -17.52 -14.12
CA MET A 483 -9.45 -17.99 -15.02
C MET A 483 -8.63 -19.14 -14.42
N THR A 484 -8.33 -19.07 -13.13
CA THR A 484 -7.38 -19.99 -12.47
C THR A 484 -8.06 -21.09 -11.65
N GLY A 485 -9.32 -20.90 -11.26
CA GLY A 485 -9.98 -21.70 -10.24
C GLY A 485 -9.35 -21.56 -8.85
N GLY A 486 -8.65 -20.45 -8.57
CA GLY A 486 -7.92 -20.21 -7.33
C GLY A 486 -6.50 -20.80 -7.28
N ASP A 487 -5.99 -21.35 -8.39
CA ASP A 487 -4.66 -21.97 -8.45
C ASP A 487 -3.59 -20.99 -8.98
N LEU A 488 -2.69 -20.56 -8.08
CA LEU A 488 -1.57 -19.66 -8.41
C LEU A 488 -0.63 -20.23 -9.48
N ARG A 489 -0.54 -21.56 -9.64
CA ARG A 489 0.28 -22.17 -10.70
C ARG A 489 -0.28 -21.89 -12.08
N LYS A 490 -1.61 -21.93 -12.21
CA LYS A 490 -2.27 -21.54 -13.47
C LYS A 490 -2.13 -20.06 -13.74
N LEU A 491 -2.14 -19.21 -12.70
CA LEU A 491 -1.82 -17.80 -12.90
C LEU A 491 -0.41 -17.65 -13.49
N ALA A 492 0.58 -18.35 -12.93
CA ALA A 492 1.95 -18.31 -13.45
C ALA A 492 2.05 -18.79 -14.91
N GLU A 493 1.25 -19.79 -15.30
CA GLU A 493 1.14 -20.24 -16.70
C GLU A 493 0.52 -19.19 -17.62
N LEU A 494 -0.57 -18.52 -17.18
CA LEU A 494 -1.24 -17.45 -17.94
C LEU A 494 -0.36 -16.19 -18.07
N LEU A 495 0.45 -15.91 -17.06
CA LEU A 495 1.37 -14.77 -17.03
C LEU A 495 2.72 -15.07 -17.69
N ALA A 496 3.01 -16.33 -18.01
CA ALA A 496 4.29 -16.71 -18.58
C ALA A 496 4.46 -15.99 -19.93
N PRO A 497 5.56 -15.24 -20.12
CA PRO A 497 5.82 -14.64 -21.42
C PRO A 497 5.92 -15.77 -22.46
N GLU A 498 5.22 -15.63 -23.58
CA GLU A 498 5.16 -16.68 -24.61
C GLU A 498 6.59 -17.15 -24.98
N PRO A 499 6.88 -18.46 -24.88
CA PRO A 499 8.20 -18.98 -25.20
C PRO A 499 8.44 -18.86 -26.71
N GLY A 500 9.13 -17.81 -27.14
CA GLY A 500 9.50 -17.60 -28.54
C GLY A 500 9.41 -16.17 -29.06
N ILE A 501 8.83 -15.22 -28.31
CA ILE A 501 8.85 -13.81 -28.72
C ILE A 501 10.20 -13.20 -28.36
N THR A 502 11.11 -13.23 -29.34
CA THR A 502 12.26 -12.32 -29.38
C THR A 502 11.70 -10.90 -29.53
N PRO A 503 12.26 -9.83 -28.92
CA PRO A 503 11.83 -8.46 -29.18
C PRO A 503 11.69 -8.25 -30.70
N PRO A 504 10.60 -7.62 -31.17
CA PRO A 504 10.16 -7.73 -32.55
C PRO A 504 11.29 -7.29 -33.49
N THR A 505 11.77 -8.25 -34.28
CA THR A 505 12.45 -7.94 -35.53
C THR A 505 11.34 -7.92 -36.58
N GLU A 506 11.16 -6.75 -37.19
CA GLU A 506 10.25 -6.40 -38.28
C GLU A 506 9.56 -7.59 -39.00
N GLU A 507 8.27 -7.80 -38.75
CA GLU A 507 7.36 -8.37 -39.76
C GLU A 507 6.00 -7.67 -39.72
N PRO A 508 5.33 -7.50 -40.87
CA PRO A 508 4.18 -6.62 -41.03
C PRO A 508 2.89 -7.23 -40.47
N VAL A 509 2.08 -6.39 -39.84
CA VAL A 509 0.78 -6.72 -39.24
C VAL A 509 -0.21 -7.06 -40.35
N GLU A 510 -0.80 -8.26 -40.30
CA GLU A 510 -2.01 -8.59 -41.05
C GLU A 510 -3.21 -7.83 -40.48
N GLU A 511 -3.89 -7.09 -41.35
CA GLU A 511 -5.12 -6.37 -41.06
C GLU A 511 -6.28 -7.34 -40.84
N GLY A 512 -6.97 -7.21 -39.70
CA GLY A 512 -8.33 -7.71 -39.57
C GLY A 512 -8.78 -7.98 -38.15
N LEU A 513 -9.67 -7.09 -37.66
CA LEU A 513 -10.76 -7.31 -36.70
C LEU A 513 -10.76 -6.25 -35.59
N PHE A 514 -11.30 -5.05 -35.85
CA PHE A 514 -11.97 -4.31 -34.78
C PHE A 514 -13.24 -3.63 -35.31
N ASP A 515 -14.31 -3.90 -34.58
CA ASP A 515 -15.68 -3.46 -34.81
C ASP A 515 -15.76 -1.94 -34.58
N ASP A 516 -16.00 -1.21 -35.67
CA ASP A 516 -16.23 0.22 -35.67
C ASP A 516 -17.56 0.54 -34.97
N GLY A 517 -17.48 1.31 -33.89
CA GLY A 517 -18.54 2.25 -33.54
C GLY A 517 -19.54 1.78 -32.47
N LEU A 518 -19.20 2.07 -31.21
CA LEU A 518 -20.20 2.23 -30.15
C LEU A 518 -19.76 3.41 -29.27
N PHE A 519 -20.09 4.63 -29.70
CA PHE A 519 -20.33 5.90 -28.98
C PHE A 519 -19.73 7.13 -29.73
N PRO A 520 -20.55 8.13 -30.11
CA PRO A 520 -20.06 9.37 -30.73
C PRO A 520 -19.31 10.25 -29.71
N ARG A 521 -18.40 11.11 -30.21
CA ARG A 521 -17.62 12.14 -29.48
C ARG A 521 -18.43 13.15 -28.63
N GLU A 522 -19.75 12.94 -28.49
CA GLU A 522 -20.67 13.81 -27.75
C GLU A 522 -21.11 13.24 -26.40
N ASP A 523 -20.49 12.16 -25.89
CA ASP A 523 -20.77 11.65 -24.54
C ASP A 523 -20.22 12.59 -23.46
N THR A 524 -20.91 13.70 -23.26
CA THR A 524 -20.77 14.58 -22.09
C THR A 524 -21.33 13.89 -20.86
N LEU A 525 -20.43 13.59 -19.91
CA LEU A 525 -20.55 13.62 -18.45
C LEU A 525 -21.95 13.57 -17.82
N PHE A 526 -22.11 12.68 -16.83
CA PHE A 526 -22.46 13.06 -15.45
C PHE A 526 -21.74 12.18 -14.42
#